data_AF-A0A2S3QJ97-F1
#
_entry.id   AF-A0A2S3QJ97-F1
#
_cell.length_a   1.000
_cell.length_b   1.000
_cell.length_c   1.000
_cell.angle_alpha   90.00
_cell.angle_beta   90.00
_cell.angle_gamma   90.00
#
_symmetry.space_group_name_H-M   'P 1'
#
loop_
_entity.id
_entity.type
_entity.pdbx_description
1 polymer ?
#
loop_
_entity_poly.entity_id
_entity_poly.type
_entity_poly.pdbx_seq_one_letter_code
_entity_poly.pdbx_strand_id
1 'polypeptide(L)'
;MAVAIASGGQVFSLNVKEWMSTDLLGSREQGRKLRQLLVDSVEQQQTIHLDFRGIDVMTSAFADECFGKLWDIKPHHILKQMIRISGLTGNNKTVFRFVLQHRD
;
A
#
# COMPACT_ATOMS: atom_id res chain seq x y z
N MET A 1 38.12 -3.71 12.34
CA MET A 1 36.70 -3.36 12.50
C MET A 1 36.25 -2.65 11.25
N ALA A 2 35.43 -3.29 10.42
CA ALA A 2 34.80 -2.63 9.28
C ALA A 2 33.39 -2.23 9.71
N VAL A 3 33.15 -0.93 9.80
CA VAL A 3 31.80 -0.38 9.99
C VAL A 3 31.09 -0.50 8.65
N ALA A 4 30.23 -1.51 8.51
CA ALA A 4 29.30 -1.59 7.41
C ALA A 4 28.19 -0.55 7.64
N ILE A 5 28.38 0.64 7.09
CA ILE A 5 27.29 1.58 6.84
C ILE A 5 26.46 0.98 5.69
N ALA A 6 25.41 0.23 6.04
CA ALA A 6 24.38 -0.18 5.10
C ALA A 6 23.52 1.04 4.72
N SER A 7 24.09 1.93 3.93
CA SER A 7 23.38 3.00 3.24
C SER A 7 22.65 2.39 2.03
N GLY A 8 21.51 1.75 2.29
CA GLY A 8 20.70 1.15 1.24
C GLY A 8 19.43 0.54 1.82
N GLY A 9 18.47 1.37 2.23
CA GLY A 9 17.14 0.89 2.56
C GLY A 9 16.53 0.23 1.33
N GLN A 10 16.58 -1.10 1.26
CA GLN A 10 16.10 -1.87 0.13
C GLN A 10 14.59 -1.67 -0.01
N VAL A 11 14.17 -0.90 -1.02
CA VAL A 11 12.76 -0.67 -1.32
C VAL A 11 12.23 -1.85 -2.11
N PHE A 12 11.32 -2.62 -1.52
CA PHE A 12 10.62 -3.70 -2.20
C PHE A 12 9.53 -3.12 -3.11
N SER A 13 9.66 -3.29 -4.42
CA SER A 13 8.65 -2.83 -5.37
C SER A 13 7.69 -3.96 -5.74
N LEU A 14 6.39 -3.71 -5.63
CA LEU A 14 5.32 -4.66 -5.92
C LEU A 14 4.43 -4.11 -7.03
N ASN A 15 4.36 -4.83 -8.16
CA ASN A 15 3.32 -4.61 -9.16
C ASN A 15 2.00 -5.23 -8.66
N VAL A 16 1.03 -4.38 -8.32
CA VAL A 16 -0.23 -4.83 -7.69
C VAL A 16 -1.06 -5.68 -8.64
N LYS A 17 -1.09 -5.34 -9.94
CA LYS A 17 -1.85 -6.10 -10.96
C LYS A 17 -1.32 -7.51 -11.09
N GLU A 18 -0.01 -7.66 -11.24
CA GLU A 18 0.64 -8.97 -11.39
C GLU A 18 0.44 -9.82 -10.14
N TRP A 19 0.66 -9.25 -8.96
CA TRP A 19 0.54 -9.96 -7.68
C TRP A 19 -0.89 -10.38 -7.34
N MET A 20 -1.88 -9.56 -7.69
CA MET A 20 -3.29 -9.91 -7.55
C MET A 20 -3.82 -10.76 -8.70
N SER A 21 -3.07 -10.84 -9.81
CA SER A 21 -3.50 -11.46 -11.07
C SER A 21 -4.83 -10.90 -11.60
N THR A 22 -5.09 -9.61 -11.36
CA THR A 22 -6.29 -8.90 -11.82
C THR A 22 -6.07 -7.39 -11.82
N ASP A 23 -6.79 -6.68 -12.67
CA ASP A 23 -6.88 -5.21 -12.69
C ASP A 23 -8.12 -4.66 -11.97
N LEU A 24 -8.92 -5.52 -11.36
CA LEU A 24 -10.13 -5.16 -10.60
C LEU A 24 -9.93 -5.42 -9.11
N LEU A 25 -9.79 -4.35 -8.33
CA LEU A 25 -9.65 -4.36 -6.87
C LEU A 25 -10.99 -3.98 -6.25
N GLY A 26 -11.90 -4.96 -6.20
CA GLY A 26 -13.30 -4.76 -5.83
C GLY A 26 -13.68 -5.20 -4.43
N SER A 27 -12.99 -6.21 -3.88
CA SER A 27 -13.44 -6.90 -2.67
C SER A 27 -12.64 -6.56 -1.42
N ARG A 28 -13.30 -6.72 -0.25
CA ARG A 28 -12.62 -6.65 1.05
C ARG A 28 -11.59 -7.76 1.24
N GLU A 29 -11.78 -8.91 0.61
CA GLU A 29 -10.80 -10.00 0.69
C GLU A 29 -9.46 -9.59 0.04
N GLN A 30 -9.51 -9.01 -1.16
CA GLN A 30 -8.33 -8.45 -1.83
C GLN A 30 -7.68 -7.36 -0.96
N GLY A 31 -8.49 -6.48 -0.37
CA GLY A 31 -7.98 -5.41 0.51
C GLY A 31 -7.30 -5.96 1.75
N ARG A 32 -7.86 -6.99 2.37
CA ARG A 32 -7.25 -7.68 3.52
C ARG A 32 -5.92 -8.33 3.15
N LYS A 33 -5.86 -9.00 1.99
CA LYS A 33 -4.66 -9.66 1.50
C LYS A 33 -3.51 -8.66 1.33
N LEU A 34 -3.76 -7.52 0.68
CA LEU A 34 -2.75 -6.47 0.54
C LEU A 34 -2.40 -5.82 1.88
N ARG A 35 -3.39 -5.61 2.76
CA ARG A 35 -3.13 -5.07 4.11
C ARG A 35 -2.19 -5.95 4.92
N GLN A 36 -2.36 -7.26 4.89
CA GLN A 36 -1.48 -8.20 5.61
C GLN A 36 -0.03 -8.04 5.14
N LEU A 37 0.21 -8.01 3.83
CA LEU A 37 1.54 -7.74 3.27
C LEU A 37 2.13 -6.41 3.76
N LEU A 38 1.31 -5.36 3.82
CA LEU A 38 1.75 -4.04 4.29
C LEU A 38 2.06 -4.04 5.80
N VAL A 39 1.26 -4.73 6.61
CA VAL A 39 1.52 -4.91 8.04
C VAL A 39 2.86 -5.61 8.25
N ASP A 40 3.08 -6.73 7.55
CA ASP A 40 4.32 -7.51 7.65
C ASP A 40 5.53 -6.66 7.22
N SER A 41 5.40 -5.91 6.12
CA SER A 41 6.46 -5.00 5.64
C SER A 41 6.78 -3.92 6.68
N VAL A 42 5.76 -3.34 7.30
CA VAL A 42 5.90 -2.32 8.34
C VAL A 42 6.61 -2.89 9.58
N GLU A 43 6.23 -4.10 10.01
CA GLU A 43 6.83 -4.77 11.16
C GLU A 43 8.28 -5.18 10.93
N GLN A 44 8.62 -5.56 9.70
CA GLN A 44 9.97 -5.92 9.29
C GLN A 44 10.86 -4.70 8.96
N GLN A 45 10.35 -3.47 9.19
CA GLN A 45 11.06 -2.24 8.83
C GLN A 45 11.45 -2.17 7.33
N GLN A 46 10.69 -2.85 6.48
CA GLN A 46 10.93 -2.91 5.04
C GLN A 46 10.10 -1.84 4.32
N THR A 47 10.77 -0.95 3.59
CA THR A 47 10.06 0.02 2.74
C THR A 47 9.48 -0.70 1.54
N ILE A 48 8.19 -0.52 1.29
CA ILE A 48 7.46 -1.12 0.17
C ILE A 48 6.93 -0.03 -0.76
N HIS A 49 7.07 -0.25 -2.06
CA HIS A 49 6.53 0.58 -3.11
C HIS A 49 5.46 -0.20 -3.89
N LEU A 50 4.21 0.22 -3.74
CA LEU A 50 3.07 -0.35 -4.45
C LEU A 50 2.86 0.39 -5.78
N ASP A 51 2.99 -0.34 -6.88
CA ASP A 51 2.72 0.14 -8.22
C ASP A 51 1.34 -0.32 -8.68
N PHE A 52 0.40 0.63 -8.77
CA PHE A 52 -0.97 0.42 -9.22
C PHE A 52 -1.15 0.58 -10.74
N ARG A 53 -0.07 0.70 -11.53
CA ARG A 53 -0.18 0.73 -12.99
C ARG A 53 -0.90 -0.52 -13.50
N GLY A 54 -1.87 -0.29 -14.38
CA GLY A 54 -2.68 -1.35 -14.97
C GLY A 54 -3.86 -1.81 -14.13
N ILE A 55 -4.08 -1.25 -12.93
CA ILE A 55 -5.33 -1.39 -12.18
C ILE A 55 -6.37 -0.45 -12.80
N ASP A 56 -7.46 -1.02 -13.30
CA ASP A 56 -8.53 -0.28 -13.96
C ASP A 56 -9.52 0.24 -12.91
N VAL A 57 -10.00 -0.64 -12.03
CA VAL A 57 -11.02 -0.31 -11.03
C VAL A 57 -10.53 -0.63 -9.63
N MET A 58 -10.60 0.36 -8.74
CA MET A 58 -10.43 0.19 -7.30
C MET A 58 -11.67 0.73 -6.57
N THR A 59 -12.33 -0.12 -5.79
CA THR A 59 -13.53 0.27 -5.02
C THR A 59 -13.16 0.89 -3.68
N SER A 60 -14.08 1.68 -3.12
CA SER A 60 -13.94 2.20 -1.75
C SER A 60 -13.89 1.06 -0.72
N ALA A 61 -14.61 -0.04 -0.94
CA ALA A 61 -14.57 -1.20 -0.06
C ALA A 61 -13.18 -1.85 -0.01
N PHE A 62 -12.51 -2.00 -1.16
CA PHE A 62 -11.12 -2.44 -1.20
C PHE A 62 -10.19 -1.44 -0.51
N ALA A 63 -10.28 -0.17 -0.88
CA ALA A 63 -9.37 0.86 -0.39
C ALA A 63 -9.49 1.08 1.13
N ASP A 64 -10.72 1.07 1.67
CA ASP A 64 -10.98 1.17 3.11
C ASP A 64 -10.49 -0.06 3.87
N GLU A 65 -10.72 -1.26 3.33
CA GLU A 65 -10.20 -2.48 3.94
C GLU A 65 -8.67 -2.55 3.90
N CYS A 66 -8.05 -2.09 2.83
CA CYS A 66 -6.59 -2.11 2.68
C CYS A 66 -5.92 -0.99 3.49
N PHE A 67 -6.19 0.25 3.09
CA PHE A 67 -5.47 1.44 3.59
C PHE A 67 -6.17 2.05 4.80
N GLY A 68 -7.50 2.15 4.78
CA GLY A 68 -8.25 2.73 5.90
C GLY A 68 -7.95 2.02 7.20
N LYS A 69 -8.17 0.70 7.23
CA LYS A 69 -7.86 -0.12 8.41
C LYS A 69 -6.37 -0.18 8.76
N LEU A 70 -5.47 -0.03 7.78
CA LEU A 70 -4.03 0.03 8.07
C LEU A 70 -3.68 1.32 8.81
N TRP A 71 -4.24 2.45 8.38
CA TRP A 71 -4.13 3.74 9.06
C TRP A 71 -4.65 3.65 10.50
N ASP A 72 -5.79 2.99 10.69
CA ASP A 72 -6.41 2.87 12.01
C ASP A 72 -5.56 2.05 13.03
N ILE A 73 -4.60 1.22 12.58
CA ILE A 73 -3.83 0.30 13.45
C ILE A 73 -2.32 0.58 13.51
N LYS A 74 -1.76 1.40 12.60
CA LYS A 74 -0.33 1.74 12.58
C LYS A 74 -0.15 3.25 12.61
N PRO A 75 0.88 3.78 13.30
CA PRO A 75 1.12 5.22 13.33
C PRO A 75 1.36 5.82 11.94
N HIS A 76 0.63 6.88 11.59
CA HIS A 76 0.61 7.42 10.23
C HIS A 76 1.98 7.88 9.72
N HIS A 77 2.83 8.42 10.61
CA HIS A 77 4.19 8.81 10.25
C HIS A 77 5.05 7.62 9.79
N ILE A 78 4.88 6.43 10.38
CA ILE A 78 5.56 5.20 9.96
C ILE A 78 5.03 4.76 8.60
N LEU A 79 3.71 4.76 8.41
CA LEU A 79 3.10 4.39 7.13
C LEU A 79 3.60 5.29 5.98
N LYS A 80 3.64 6.61 6.21
CA LYS A 80 4.14 7.59 5.22
C LYS A 80 5.63 7.42 4.89
N GLN A 81 6.44 6.94 5.83
CA GLN A 81 7.86 6.66 5.60
C GLN A 81 8.08 5.33 4.87
N MET A 82 7.28 4.33 5.20
CA MET A 82 7.51 2.94 4.78
C MET A 82 6.74 2.54 3.53
N ILE A 83 5.60 3.16 3.25
CA ILE A 83 4.73 2.79 2.13
C ILE A 83 4.75 3.91 1.10
N ARG A 84 5.21 3.57 -0.10
CA ARG A 84 5.15 4.43 -1.28
C ARG A 84 4.12 3.89 -2.23
N ILE A 85 3.35 4.77 -2.86
CA ILE A 85 2.31 4.39 -3.82
C ILE A 85 2.53 5.18 -5.10
N SER A 86 2.47 4.49 -6.23
CA SER A 86 2.49 5.10 -7.57
C SER A 86 1.48 4.41 -8.49
N GLY A 87 1.31 4.95 -9.70
CA GLY A 87 0.51 4.28 -10.73
C GLY A 87 -1.01 4.38 -10.57
N LEU A 88 -1.53 5.04 -9.53
CA LEU A 88 -2.96 5.34 -9.43
C LEU A 88 -3.38 6.28 -10.58
N THR A 89 -4.42 5.92 -11.32
CA THR A 89 -4.97 6.69 -12.44
C THR A 89 -6.48 6.91 -12.29
N GLY A 90 -7.04 7.85 -13.05
CA GLY A 90 -8.49 8.06 -13.14
C GLY A 90 -9.19 8.20 -11.79
N ASN A 91 -10.33 7.50 -11.66
CA ASN A 91 -11.16 7.52 -10.46
C ASN A 91 -10.50 6.85 -9.24
N ASN A 92 -9.49 5.99 -9.44
CA ASN A 92 -8.79 5.31 -8.35
C ASN A 92 -8.06 6.31 -7.43
N LYS A 93 -7.57 7.43 -7.98
CA LYS A 93 -7.04 8.54 -7.17
C LYS A 93 -8.09 9.19 -6.28
N THR A 94 -9.32 9.29 -6.76
CA THR A 94 -10.44 9.90 -6.01
C THR A 94 -10.88 8.97 -4.90
N VAL A 95 -11.05 7.67 -5.20
CA VAL A 95 -11.38 6.65 -4.21
C VAL A 95 -10.34 6.58 -3.09
N PHE A 96 -9.05 6.55 -3.46
CA PHE A 96 -7.96 6.51 -2.49
C PHE A 96 -8.00 7.72 -1.54
N ARG A 97 -8.12 8.93 -2.09
CA ARG A 97 -8.22 10.17 -1.30
C ARG A 97 -9.48 10.19 -0.44
N PHE A 98 -10.63 9.79 -0.98
CA PHE A 98 -11.90 9.74 -0.26
C PHE A 98 -11.84 8.85 0.99
N VAL A 99 -11.16 7.70 0.91
CA VAL A 99 -11.00 6.79 2.05
C VAL A 99 -10.09 7.38 3.13
N LEU A 100 -9.04 8.12 2.73
CA LEU A 100 -8.05 8.64 3.68
C LEU A 100 -8.34 10.06 4.18
N GLN A 101 -9.26 10.80 3.56
CA GLN A 101 -9.52 12.21 3.89
C GLN A 101 -9.95 12.46 5.35
N HIS A 102 -10.45 11.43 6.05
CA HIS A 102 -10.87 11.52 7.44
C HIS A 102 -9.87 10.87 8.41
N ARG A 103 -8.68 10.51 7.94
CA ARG A 103 -7.65 9.76 8.68
C ARG A 103 -6.33 10.56 8.65
N ASP A 104 -6.24 11.55 9.54
CA ASP A 104 -5.12 12.50 9.67
C ASP A 104 -3.90 11.92 10.40
#